data_AF-A0A347WGP7-F1
#
_entry.id   AF-A0A347WGP7-F1
#
_cell.length_a   1.000
_cell.length_b   1.000
_cell.length_c   1.000
_cell.angle_alpha   90.00
_cell.angle_beta   90.00
_cell.angle_gamma   90.00
#
_symmetry.space_group_name_H-M   'P 1'
#
loop_
_entity.id
_entity.type
_entity.pdbx_description
1 polymer ?
#
loop_
_entity_poly.entity_id
_entity_poly.type
_entity_poly.pdbx_seq_one_letter_code
_entity_poly.pdbx_strand_id
1 'polypeptide(L)'
;MDKQATLATWAERRERVRASIPAVSHIPVHRASLDDWRSTLKMARQSSADFIVIDTPPSIEINMTAILGLCESSDFVLVPCQQSQDDLDSVIPWMRHLKQSGAKAAFIINRANIRTRSYATIRSKLLNVGPVCPVEIAQAEEISLANGKGLGVMDLSRPKNAEAFGALWSYLRQELDL
;
A
#
# COMPACT_ATOMS: atom_id res chain seq x y z
N MET A 1 -2.03 0.00 -13.12
CA MET A 1 -2.93 1.17 -13.10
C MET A 1 -2.13 2.46 -13.06
N ASP A 2 -1.04 2.52 -12.29
CA ASP A 2 -0.04 3.59 -12.36
C ASP A 2 0.55 3.76 -13.78
N LYS A 3 0.58 5.01 -14.28
CA LYS A 3 1.16 5.39 -15.58
C LYS A 3 2.66 5.17 -15.62
N GLN A 4 3.35 5.34 -14.49
CA GLN A 4 4.79 5.09 -14.40
C GLN A 4 5.12 3.59 -14.37
N ALA A 5 4.10 2.73 -14.19
CA ALA A 5 4.23 1.27 -14.14
C ALA A 5 5.33 0.80 -13.17
N THR A 6 5.49 1.50 -12.05
CA THR A 6 6.58 1.27 -11.10
C THR A 6 6.54 -0.14 -10.49
N LEU A 7 5.35 -0.63 -10.12
CA LEU A 7 5.17 -2.00 -9.63
C LEU A 7 5.49 -3.07 -10.69
N ALA A 8 5.18 -2.82 -11.96
CA ALA A 8 5.54 -3.76 -13.02
C ALA A 8 7.05 -3.80 -13.26
N THR A 9 7.71 -2.63 -13.22
CA THR A 9 9.18 -2.54 -13.25
C THR A 9 9.82 -3.28 -12.08
N TRP A 10 9.22 -3.20 -10.89
CA TRP A 10 9.64 -3.96 -9.71
C TRP A 10 9.50 -5.47 -9.94
N ALA A 11 8.40 -5.94 -10.53
CA ALA A 11 8.18 -7.36 -10.82
C ALA A 11 9.21 -7.92 -11.82
N GLU A 12 9.54 -7.16 -12.87
CA GLU A 12 10.60 -7.52 -13.83
C GLU A 12 11.98 -7.61 -13.18
N ARG A 13 12.27 -6.76 -12.19
CA ARG A 13 13.50 -6.86 -11.38
C ARG A 13 13.47 -8.10 -10.49
N ARG A 14 12.32 -8.38 -9.85
CA ARG A 14 12.14 -9.54 -8.98
C ARG A 14 12.45 -10.83 -9.72
N GLU A 15 11.90 -11.00 -10.93
CA GLU A 15 12.09 -12.23 -11.70
C GLU A 15 13.55 -12.46 -12.10
N ARG A 16 14.29 -11.38 -12.41
CA ARG A 16 15.74 -11.47 -12.62
C ARG A 16 16.49 -11.94 -11.38
N VAL A 17 16.11 -11.46 -10.20
CA VAL A 17 16.69 -11.94 -8.94
C VAL A 17 16.33 -13.40 -8.69
N ARG A 18 15.07 -13.80 -8.93
CA ARG A 18 14.61 -15.18 -8.74
C ARG A 18 15.34 -16.20 -9.60
N ALA A 19 15.72 -15.81 -10.83
CA ALA A 19 16.55 -16.65 -11.69
C ALA A 19 17.90 -17.02 -11.05
N SER A 20 18.42 -16.17 -10.16
CA SER A 20 19.68 -16.41 -9.43
C SER A 20 19.47 -16.90 -7.99
N ILE A 21 18.32 -16.57 -7.39
CA ILE A 21 17.98 -16.88 -5.99
C ILE A 21 16.55 -17.48 -5.96
N PRO A 22 16.38 -18.78 -6.23
CA PRO A 22 15.07 -19.42 -6.33
C PRO A 22 14.22 -19.37 -5.05
N ALA A 23 14.86 -19.14 -3.89
CA ALA A 23 14.20 -18.98 -2.59
C ALA A 23 13.34 -17.70 -2.50
N VAL A 24 13.56 -16.71 -3.37
CA VAL A 24 12.73 -15.52 -3.44
C VAL A 24 11.37 -15.91 -4.03
N SER A 25 10.29 -15.67 -3.27
CA SER A 25 8.93 -16.09 -3.65
C SER A 25 8.46 -15.45 -4.96
N HIS A 26 7.71 -16.19 -5.77
CA HIS A 26 7.01 -15.60 -6.92
C HIS A 26 5.87 -14.69 -6.44
N ILE A 27 5.73 -13.52 -7.04
CA ILE A 27 4.60 -12.61 -6.80
C ILE A 27 4.05 -12.19 -8.17
N PRO A 28 2.93 -12.76 -8.63
CA PRO A 28 2.31 -12.37 -9.89
C PRO A 28 1.89 -10.90 -9.86
N VAL A 29 2.25 -10.15 -10.89
CA VAL A 29 1.84 -8.74 -11.05
C VAL A 29 1.13 -8.58 -12.38
N HIS A 30 -0.13 -8.15 -12.32
CA HIS A 30 -0.96 -7.91 -13.49
C HIS A 30 -1.11 -6.40 -13.71
N ARG A 31 -0.82 -5.94 -14.94
CA ARG A 31 -1.11 -4.56 -15.33
C ARG A 31 -2.61 -4.45 -15.61
N ALA A 32 -3.27 -3.53 -14.92
CA ALA A 32 -4.64 -3.11 -15.17
C ALA A 32 -4.68 -1.63 -15.60
N SER A 33 -5.68 -1.26 -16.41
CA SER A 33 -6.07 0.13 -16.64
C SER A 33 -7.28 0.51 -15.77
N LEU A 34 -7.50 1.82 -15.56
CA LEU A 34 -8.69 2.29 -14.83
C LEU A 34 -9.99 2.02 -15.59
N ASP A 35 -9.95 1.71 -16.88
CA ASP A 35 -11.16 1.39 -17.65
C ASP A 35 -11.48 -0.11 -17.61
N ASP A 36 -10.47 -0.97 -17.41
CA ASP A 36 -10.61 -2.43 -17.38
C ASP A 36 -10.53 -3.07 -15.99
N TRP A 37 -10.39 -2.27 -14.93
CA TRP A 37 -10.03 -2.78 -13.59
C TRP A 37 -10.94 -3.90 -13.08
N ARG A 38 -12.24 -3.86 -13.42
CA ARG A 38 -13.21 -4.90 -13.03
C ARG A 38 -12.87 -6.25 -13.65
N SER A 39 -12.48 -6.27 -14.91
CA SER A 39 -12.08 -7.49 -15.62
C SER A 39 -10.79 -8.04 -15.02
N THR A 40 -9.81 -7.17 -14.80
CA THR A 40 -8.52 -7.57 -14.22
C THR A 40 -8.66 -8.09 -12.78
N LEU A 41 -9.50 -7.45 -11.96
CA LEU A 41 -9.81 -7.93 -10.61
C LEU A 41 -10.54 -9.28 -10.63
N LYS A 42 -11.48 -9.47 -11.57
CA LYS A 42 -12.16 -10.77 -11.74
C LYS A 42 -11.17 -11.88 -12.10
N MET A 43 -10.23 -11.63 -13.01
CA MET A 43 -9.18 -12.58 -13.35
C MET A 43 -8.28 -12.88 -12.15
N ALA A 44 -7.87 -11.86 -11.40
CA ALA A 44 -7.04 -12.04 -10.20
C ALA A 44 -7.76 -12.89 -9.15
N ARG A 45 -9.07 -12.70 -8.94
CA ARG A 45 -9.91 -13.51 -8.05
C ARG A 45 -10.09 -14.98 -8.48
N GLN A 46 -9.83 -15.29 -9.75
CA GLN A 46 -9.85 -16.67 -10.26
C GLN A 46 -8.50 -17.38 -10.11
N SER A 47 -7.46 -16.65 -9.70
CA SER A 47 -6.16 -17.25 -9.37
C SER A 47 -6.21 -18.00 -8.04
N SER A 48 -5.18 -18.80 -7.76
CA SER A 48 -5.03 -19.49 -6.48
C SER A 48 -4.47 -18.60 -5.35
N ALA A 49 -4.53 -17.28 -5.51
CA ALA A 49 -3.98 -16.35 -4.52
C ALA A 49 -5.01 -16.08 -3.40
N ASP A 50 -4.59 -16.21 -2.15
CA ASP A 50 -5.42 -15.91 -0.98
C ASP A 50 -5.52 -14.40 -0.70
N PHE A 51 -4.65 -13.60 -1.30
CA PHE A 51 -4.54 -12.17 -1.04
C PHE A 51 -4.19 -11.39 -2.32
N ILE A 52 -4.92 -10.29 -2.56
CA ILE A 52 -4.74 -9.43 -3.73
C ILE A 52 -4.43 -8.02 -3.24
N VAL A 53 -3.30 -7.46 -3.68
CA VAL A 53 -2.94 -6.05 -3.46
C VAL A 53 -3.21 -5.26 -4.73
N ILE A 54 -3.93 -4.15 -4.58
CA ILE A 54 -4.23 -3.23 -5.68
C ILE A 54 -3.40 -1.95 -5.49
N ASP A 55 -2.47 -1.71 -6.41
CA ASP A 55 -1.69 -0.48 -6.47
C ASP A 55 -2.37 0.55 -7.38
N THR A 56 -2.82 1.65 -6.79
CA THR A 56 -3.60 2.69 -7.46
C THR A 56 -2.76 3.90 -7.84
N PRO A 57 -3.10 4.61 -8.93
CA PRO A 57 -2.47 5.89 -9.25
C PRO A 57 -2.62 6.92 -8.10
N PRO A 58 -1.68 7.88 -7.98
CA PRO A 58 -1.71 8.88 -6.91
C PRO A 58 -2.84 9.91 -7.06
N SER A 59 -3.32 10.17 -8.29
CA SER A 59 -4.30 11.23 -8.56
C SER A 59 -5.70 10.64 -8.77
N ILE A 60 -6.57 10.85 -7.78
CA ILE A 60 -7.98 10.46 -7.82
C ILE A 60 -8.78 11.19 -8.91
N GLU A 61 -8.34 12.39 -9.28
CA GLU A 61 -8.97 13.23 -10.31
C GLU A 61 -8.94 12.60 -11.71
N ILE A 62 -8.05 11.62 -11.94
CA ILE A 62 -7.93 10.97 -13.25
C ILE A 62 -9.18 10.14 -13.56
N ASN A 63 -9.74 9.43 -12.57
CA ASN A 63 -10.98 8.67 -12.70
C ASN A 63 -11.57 8.31 -11.31
N MET A 64 -12.22 9.28 -10.68
CA MET A 64 -12.79 9.13 -9.33
C MET A 64 -13.73 7.91 -9.23
N THR A 65 -14.61 7.73 -10.23
CA THR A 65 -15.58 6.64 -10.27
C THR A 65 -14.91 5.26 -10.27
N ALA A 66 -13.83 5.08 -11.04
CA ALA A 66 -13.09 3.82 -11.06
C ALA A 66 -12.39 3.54 -9.73
N ILE A 67 -11.80 4.56 -9.11
CA ILE A 67 -11.07 4.40 -7.84
C ILE A 67 -12.04 4.14 -6.69
N LEU A 68 -13.18 4.85 -6.63
CA LEU A 68 -14.23 4.56 -5.65
C LEU A 68 -14.77 3.13 -5.82
N GLY A 69 -15.06 2.72 -7.06
CA GLY A 69 -15.52 1.35 -7.32
C GLY A 69 -14.50 0.28 -6.94
N LEU A 70 -13.19 0.56 -7.10
CA LEU A 70 -12.12 -0.29 -6.61
C LEU A 70 -12.17 -0.40 -5.08
N CYS A 71 -12.26 0.72 -4.38
CA CYS A 71 -12.32 0.74 -2.92
C CYS A 71 -13.57 0.03 -2.38
N GLU A 72 -14.72 0.17 -3.03
CA GLU A 72 -15.94 -0.57 -2.70
C GLU A 72 -15.79 -2.08 -2.94
N SER A 73 -14.92 -2.48 -3.88
CA SER A 73 -14.65 -3.88 -4.18
C SER A 73 -13.55 -4.50 -3.31
N SER A 74 -12.88 -3.70 -2.47
CA SER A 74 -11.79 -4.12 -1.60
C SER A 74 -12.30 -4.40 -0.19
N ASP A 75 -11.78 -5.45 0.43
CA ASP A 75 -12.12 -5.81 1.81
C ASP A 75 -11.54 -4.81 2.83
N PHE A 76 -10.43 -4.14 2.46
CA PHE A 76 -9.80 -3.10 3.25
C PHE A 76 -9.01 -2.11 2.38
N VAL A 77 -8.98 -0.84 2.76
CA VAL A 77 -8.21 0.22 2.09
C VAL A 77 -7.21 0.85 3.06
N LEU A 78 -5.92 0.70 2.76
CA LEU A 78 -4.87 1.47 3.41
C LEU A 78 -4.62 2.78 2.67
N VAL A 79 -4.58 3.89 3.42
CA VAL A 79 -4.31 5.22 2.89
C VAL A 79 -2.95 5.73 3.40
N PRO A 80 -1.88 5.63 2.59
CA PRO A 80 -0.56 6.13 3.00
C PRO A 80 -0.55 7.66 3.14
N CYS A 81 0.08 8.16 4.19
CA CYS A 81 0.26 9.59 4.44
C CYS A 81 1.64 9.85 5.04
N GLN A 82 2.42 10.78 4.47
CA GLN A 82 3.63 11.24 5.14
C GLN A 82 3.31 12.28 6.21
N GLN A 83 4.31 12.61 7.03
CA GLN A 83 4.20 13.61 8.10
C GLN A 83 4.28 15.07 7.61
N SER A 84 3.64 15.37 6.47
CA SER A 84 3.58 16.72 5.87
C SER A 84 2.14 17.26 5.86
N GLN A 85 1.99 18.58 5.73
CA GLN A 85 0.67 19.21 5.62
C GLN A 85 0.03 18.93 4.24
N ASP A 86 0.82 18.92 3.17
CA ASP A 86 0.34 18.64 1.81
C ASP A 86 -0.19 17.20 1.67
N ASP A 87 0.50 16.23 2.29
CA ASP A 87 0.02 14.84 2.35
C ASP A 87 -1.32 14.77 3.11
N LEU A 88 -1.44 15.49 4.23
CA LEU A 88 -2.66 15.52 5.04
C LEU A 88 -3.85 16.11 4.27
N ASP A 89 -3.64 17.23 3.57
CA ASP A 89 -4.67 17.88 2.76
C ASP A 89 -5.11 16.99 1.58
N SER A 90 -4.23 16.11 1.10
CA SER A 90 -4.53 15.14 0.05
C SER A 90 -5.36 13.95 0.58
N VAL A 91 -5.03 13.41 1.75
CA VAL A 91 -5.64 12.16 2.24
C VAL A 91 -6.93 12.36 3.04
N ILE A 92 -7.13 13.52 3.69
CA ILE A 92 -8.33 13.78 4.51
C ILE A 92 -9.62 13.75 3.67
N PRO A 93 -9.73 14.46 2.53
CA PRO A 93 -10.91 14.39 1.70
C PRO A 93 -11.18 12.95 1.24
N TRP A 94 -10.13 12.19 0.94
CA TRP A 94 -10.23 10.82 0.51
C TRP A 94 -10.82 9.89 1.59
N MET A 95 -10.29 9.97 2.82
CA MET A 95 -10.84 9.18 3.93
C MET A 95 -12.31 9.50 4.20
N ARG A 96 -12.74 10.76 4.03
CA ARG A 96 -14.17 11.10 4.19
C ARG A 96 -15.03 10.40 3.14
N HIS A 97 -14.58 10.32 1.89
CA HIS A 97 -15.31 9.59 0.84
C HIS A 97 -15.37 8.09 1.14
N LEU A 98 -14.25 7.48 1.56
CA LEU A 98 -14.22 6.06 1.94
C LEU A 98 -15.19 5.75 3.09
N LYS A 99 -15.26 6.63 4.09
CA LYS A 99 -16.23 6.48 5.19
C LYS A 99 -17.67 6.62 4.71
N GLN A 100 -17.94 7.53 3.78
CA GLN A 100 -19.29 7.72 3.21
C GLN A 100 -19.72 6.52 2.35
N SER A 101 -18.80 5.87 1.65
CA SER A 101 -19.08 4.64 0.89
C SER A 101 -19.15 3.37 1.75
N GLY A 102 -18.86 3.48 3.05
CA GLY A 102 -18.85 2.34 3.96
C GLY A 102 -17.62 1.42 3.83
N ALA A 103 -16.60 1.85 3.10
CA ALA A 103 -15.36 1.09 2.96
C ALA A 103 -14.61 0.99 4.30
N LYS A 104 -14.12 -0.20 4.66
CA LYS A 104 -13.19 -0.38 5.77
C LYS A 104 -11.84 0.22 5.38
N ALA A 105 -11.39 1.23 6.12
CA ALA A 105 -10.17 1.94 5.76
C ALA A 105 -9.41 2.49 6.98
N ALA A 106 -8.10 2.58 6.86
CA ALA A 106 -7.24 3.24 7.82
C ALA A 106 -6.10 4.00 7.15
N PHE A 107 -5.67 5.09 7.79
CA PHE A 107 -4.42 5.75 7.44
C PHE A 107 -3.23 4.91 7.87
N ILE A 108 -2.13 4.98 7.14
CA ILE A 108 -0.82 4.50 7.59
C ILE A 108 0.21 5.61 7.40
N ILE A 109 0.97 5.91 8.45
CA ILE A 109 2.02 6.93 8.37
C ILE A 109 3.29 6.29 7.81
N ASN A 110 3.69 6.70 6.62
CA ASN A 110 4.92 6.26 5.96
C ASN A 110 6.00 7.35 6.00
N ARG A 111 7.26 6.93 5.83
CA ARG A 111 8.44 7.79 6.00
C ARG A 111 8.42 8.55 7.34
N ALA A 112 7.92 7.89 8.38
CA ALA A 112 7.71 8.50 9.69
C ALA A 112 9.06 8.85 10.35
N ASN A 113 9.08 9.99 11.04
CA ASN A 113 10.09 10.31 12.03
C ASN A 113 9.38 10.62 13.35
N ILE A 114 9.15 9.57 14.13
CA ILE A 114 8.35 9.60 15.37
C ILE A 114 8.87 10.57 16.43
N ARG A 115 10.13 11.00 16.32
CA ARG A 115 10.77 11.94 17.26
C ARG A 115 10.40 13.40 16.98
N THR A 116 9.72 13.68 15.87
CA THR A 116 9.41 15.04 15.44
C THR A 116 8.05 15.51 15.94
N ARG A 117 7.93 16.82 16.19
CA ARG A 117 6.65 17.45 16.53
C ARG A 117 5.64 17.37 15.38
N SER A 118 6.12 17.40 14.13
CA SER A 118 5.27 17.24 12.94
C SER A 118 4.58 15.89 12.95
N TYR A 119 5.29 14.80 13.23
CA TYR A 119 4.68 13.47 13.38
C TYR A 119 3.53 13.46 14.39
N ALA A 120 3.77 13.92 15.63
CA ALA A 120 2.75 13.94 16.68
C ALA A 120 1.53 14.79 16.29
N THR A 121 1.78 15.92 15.63
CA THR A 121 0.73 16.84 15.14
C THR A 121 -0.10 16.18 14.04
N ILE A 122 0.54 15.61 13.02
CA ILE A 122 -0.14 14.97 11.88
C ILE A 122 -0.92 13.74 12.34
N ARG A 123 -0.33 12.88 13.16
CA ARG A 123 -1.02 11.72 13.73
C ARG A 123 -2.29 12.12 14.49
N SER A 124 -2.21 13.18 15.31
CA SER A 124 -3.38 13.69 16.05
C SER A 124 -4.48 14.21 15.11
N LYS A 125 -4.10 14.90 14.03
CA LYS A 125 -5.06 15.37 13.02
C LYS A 125 -5.72 14.21 12.26
N LEU A 126 -4.96 13.17 11.88
CA LEU A 126 -5.49 11.99 11.20
C LEU A 126 -6.49 11.23 12.08
N LEU A 127 -6.18 11.04 13.37
CA LEU A 127 -7.08 10.40 14.34
C LEU A 127 -8.44 11.10 14.48
N ASN A 128 -8.47 12.43 14.35
CA ASN A 128 -9.73 13.19 14.37
C ASN A 128 -10.59 12.95 13.11
N VAL A 129 -10.03 12.37 12.05
CA VAL A 129 -10.72 12.14 10.77
C VAL A 129 -11.11 10.68 10.60
N GLY A 130 -10.23 9.73 10.92
CA GLY A 130 -10.47 8.31 10.72
C GLY A 130 -9.47 7.40 11.42
N PRO A 131 -9.64 6.08 11.30
CA PRO A 131 -8.73 5.10 11.88
C PRO A 131 -7.30 5.31 11.39
N VAL A 132 -6.33 5.16 12.28
CA VAL A 132 -4.90 5.21 11.97
C VAL A 132 -4.30 3.88 12.39
N CYS A 133 -3.63 3.20 11.47
CA CYS A 133 -2.86 1.99 11.75
C CYS A 133 -1.88 2.29 12.90
N PRO A 134 -1.80 1.42 13.93
CA PRO A 134 -0.92 1.64 15.08
C PRO A 134 0.57 1.46 14.74
N VAL A 135 0.88 1.04 13.50
CA VAL A 135 2.23 0.79 13.01
C VAL A 135 2.62 1.90 12.05
N GLU A 136 3.80 2.48 12.25
CA GLU A 136 4.42 3.40 11.33
C GLU A 136 5.55 2.75 10.54
N ILE A 137 5.70 3.17 9.28
CA ILE A 137 6.86 2.78 8.46
C ILE A 137 7.83 3.95 8.44
N ALA A 138 8.98 3.77 9.10
CA ALA A 138 10.04 4.77 9.13
C ALA A 138 10.65 4.99 7.73
N GLN A 139 11.25 6.16 7.52
CA GLN A 139 12.08 6.37 6.34
C GLN A 139 13.38 5.55 6.49
N ALA A 140 13.59 4.58 5.60
CA ALA A 140 14.77 3.73 5.63
C ALA A 140 15.34 3.53 4.22
N GLU A 141 16.65 3.72 4.09
CA GLU A 141 17.40 3.49 2.85
C GLU A 141 17.27 2.03 2.38
N GLU A 142 17.22 1.08 3.33
CA GLU A 142 17.02 -0.35 3.06
C GLU A 142 15.79 -0.63 2.19
N ILE A 143 14.68 0.08 2.42
CA ILE A 143 13.44 -0.07 1.64
C ILE A 143 13.72 0.32 0.17
N SER A 144 14.37 1.46 -0.05
CA SER A 144 14.72 1.94 -1.40
C SER A 144 15.69 1.01 -2.11
N LEU A 145 16.72 0.51 -1.41
CA LEU A 145 17.72 -0.41 -1.95
C LEU A 145 17.10 -1.77 -2.34
N ALA A 146 16.21 -2.31 -1.50
CA ALA A 146 15.49 -3.54 -1.80
C ALA A 146 14.57 -3.35 -3.02
N ASN A 147 13.78 -2.27 -3.04
CA ASN A 147 12.88 -1.94 -4.14
C ASN A 147 13.64 -1.78 -5.48
N GLY A 148 14.83 -1.17 -5.45
CA GLY A 148 15.71 -1.04 -6.62
C GLY A 148 16.11 -2.39 -7.26
N LYS A 149 16.05 -3.48 -6.48
CA LYS A 149 16.36 -4.85 -6.92
C LYS A 149 15.12 -5.71 -7.17
N GLY A 150 13.91 -5.18 -7.03
CA GLY A 150 12.69 -6.00 -7.12
C GLY A 150 12.43 -6.85 -5.87
N LEU A 151 13.02 -6.47 -4.74
CA LEU A 151 12.87 -7.14 -3.46
C LEU A 151 12.03 -6.29 -2.52
N GLY A 152 11.34 -6.94 -1.59
CA GLY A 152 10.81 -6.35 -0.37
C GLY A 152 11.81 -6.47 0.78
N VAL A 153 11.58 -5.73 1.87
CA VAL A 153 12.42 -5.82 3.07
C VAL A 153 12.49 -7.24 3.62
N MET A 154 11.38 -7.99 3.56
CA MET A 154 11.30 -9.36 4.05
C MET A 154 12.10 -10.38 3.20
N ASP A 155 12.52 -10.02 1.98
CA ASP A 155 13.39 -10.89 1.16
C ASP A 155 14.88 -10.77 1.55
N LEU A 156 15.24 -9.81 2.41
CA LEU A 156 16.63 -9.59 2.82
C LEU A 156 17.05 -10.60 3.89
N SER A 157 18.33 -10.98 3.88
CA SER A 157 18.86 -11.95 4.85
C SER A 157 18.98 -11.41 6.28
N ARG A 158 19.10 -10.09 6.44
CA ARG A 158 19.22 -9.39 7.74
C ARG A 158 18.41 -8.09 7.72
N PRO A 159 17.08 -8.18 7.66
CA PRO A 159 16.22 -7.02 7.50
C PRO A 159 16.20 -6.17 8.76
N LYS A 160 16.50 -4.88 8.66
CA LYS A 160 16.46 -3.96 9.82
C LYS A 160 15.05 -3.52 10.17
N ASN A 161 14.15 -3.49 9.18
CA ASN A 161 12.78 -3.00 9.35
C ASN A 161 11.72 -4.12 9.34
N ALA A 162 12.12 -5.39 9.47
CA ALA A 162 11.18 -6.52 9.39
C ALA A 162 10.05 -6.46 10.44
N GLU A 163 10.35 -6.02 11.66
CA GLU A 163 9.37 -5.90 12.73
C GLU A 163 8.19 -5.00 12.33
N ALA A 164 8.48 -3.82 11.75
CA ALA A 164 7.44 -2.89 11.32
C ALA A 164 6.54 -3.50 10.22
N PHE A 165 7.12 -4.17 9.23
CA PHE A 165 6.32 -4.83 8.18
C PHE A 165 5.54 -6.05 8.68
N GLY A 166 6.10 -6.82 9.63
CA GLY A 166 5.41 -7.92 10.30
C GLY A 166 4.25 -7.44 11.18
N ALA A 167 4.44 -6.34 11.91
CA ALA A 167 3.39 -5.70 12.70
C ALA A 167 2.27 -5.13 11.81
N LEU A 168 2.64 -4.49 10.68
CA LEU A 168 1.66 -4.02 9.69
C LEU A 168 0.85 -5.19 9.12
N TRP A 169 1.49 -6.30 8.78
CA TRP A 169 0.79 -7.48 8.31
C TRP A 169 -0.15 -8.06 9.37
N SER A 170 0.29 -8.10 10.64
CA SER A 170 -0.53 -8.59 11.75
C SER A 170 -1.77 -7.72 11.96
N TYR A 171 -1.61 -6.39 11.88
CA TYR A 171 -2.73 -5.45 11.90
C TYR A 171 -3.71 -5.70 10.74
N LEU A 172 -3.22 -5.86 9.52
CA LEU A 172 -4.07 -6.11 8.36
C LEU A 172 -4.84 -7.43 8.47
N ARG A 173 -4.19 -8.50 8.95
CA ARG A 173 -4.87 -9.76 9.20
C ARG A 173 -6.01 -9.62 10.19
N GLN A 174 -5.82 -8.84 11.25
CA GLN A 174 -6.89 -8.57 12.21
C GLN A 174 -8.06 -7.80 11.56
N GLU A 175 -7.79 -6.75 10.77
CA GLU A 175 -8.85 -5.99 10.10
C GLU A 175 -9.61 -6.79 9.03
N LEU A 176 -8.95 -7.80 8.47
CA LEU A 176 -9.46 -8.71 7.42
C LEU A 176 -10.02 -10.04 7.97
N ASP A 177 -9.97 -10.26 9.28
CA ASP A 177 -10.38 -11.51 9.93
C ASP A 177 -9.64 -12.77 9.40
N LEU A 178 -8.33 -12.67 9.15
CA LEU A 178 -7.44 -13.71 8.60
C LEU A 178 -6.58 -14.45 9.62
#